data_AF-A0AAD5UNA2-F1
#
_entry.id   AF-A0AAD5UNA2-F1
#
_cell.length_a   1.000
_cell.length_b   1.000
_cell.length_c   1.000
_cell.angle_alpha   90.00
_cell.angle_beta   90.00
_cell.angle_gamma   90.00
#
_symmetry.space_group_name_H-M   'P 1'
#
loop_
_entity.id
_entity.type
_entity.pdbx_description
1 polymer ?
#
loop_
_entity_poly.entity_id
_entity_poly.type
_entity_poly.pdbx_seq_one_letter_code
_entity_poly.pdbx_strand_id
1 'polypeptide(L)' 'MAKRIDMTPTWGEVGNIYTRCAESGETKAVRGMRSEAAKAFAAAAAFQAISATLTEEQRAIASRVLAEELTKQGF' A
#
# COMPACT_ATOMS: atom_id res chain seq x y z
N MET A 1 8.71 -13.84 27.83
CA MET A 1 9.11 -13.55 26.43
C MET A 1 8.68 -12.12 26.09
N ALA A 2 9.59 -11.25 25.63
CA ALA A 2 9.21 -9.90 25.21
C ALA A 2 8.46 -9.95 23.88
N LYS A 3 7.21 -9.46 23.85
CA LYS A 3 6.40 -9.35 22.64
C LYS A 3 7.00 -8.24 21.76
N ARG A 4 7.63 -8.59 20.65
CA ARG A 4 8.07 -7.61 19.65
C ARG A 4 6.81 -7.05 18.99
N ILE A 5 6.65 -5.73 19.04
CA ILE A 5 5.60 -5.02 18.31
C ILE A 5 6.11 -4.86 16.87
N ASP A 6 5.35 -5.35 15.89
CA ASP A 6 5.63 -5.07 14.48
C ASP A 6 5.21 -3.62 14.18
N MET A 7 6.18 -2.83 13.75
CA MET A 7 6.02 -1.41 13.42
C MET A 7 6.16 -1.17 11.91
N THR A 8 6.15 -2.24 11.10
CA THR A 8 6.24 -2.13 9.64
C THR A 8 4.96 -1.47 9.12
N PRO A 9 5.05 -0.32 8.41
CA PRO A 9 3.86 0.33 7.90
C PRO A 9 3.22 -0.52 6.80
N THR A 10 1.90 -0.51 6.78
CA THR A 10 1.10 -1.02 5.66
C THR A 10 1.26 -0.13 4.43
N TRP A 11 0.96 -0.66 3.24
CA TRP A 11 1.12 0.10 2.00
C TRP A 11 0.19 1.32 1.93
N GLY A 12 -1.00 1.26 2.53
CA GLY A 12 -1.89 2.41 2.67
C GLY A 12 -1.31 3.50 3.57
N GLU A 13 -0.61 3.13 4.65
CA GLU A 13 0.09 4.10 5.51
C GLU A 13 1.28 4.75 4.79
N VAL A 14 2.02 3.99 3.99
CA VAL A 14 3.06 4.54 3.09
C VAL A 14 2.45 5.51 2.08
N GLY A 15 1.29 5.16 1.50
CA GLY A 15 0.53 6.02 0.60
C GLY A 15 0.15 7.35 1.25
N ASN A 16 -0.35 7.32 2.48
CA ASN A 16 -0.66 8.52 3.25
C ASN A 16 0.56 9.43 3.47
N ILE A 17 1.72 8.86 3.81
CA ILE A 17 2.96 9.61 3.98
C ILE A 17 3.36 10.27 2.66
N TYR A 18 3.31 9.50 1.56
CA TYR A 18 3.63 10.01 0.23
C TYR A 18 2.74 11.20 -0.15
N THR A 19 1.42 11.06 -0.02
CA THR A 19 0.44 12.11 -0.35
C THR A 19 0.70 13.37 0.47
N ARG A 20 0.85 13.25 1.80
CA ARG A 20 1.12 14.40 2.66
C ARG A 20 2.41 15.12 2.30
N CYS A 21 3.49 14.39 2.02
CA CYS A 21 4.75 14.99 1.58
C CYS A 21 4.61 15.69 0.23
N ALA A 22 3.85 15.10 -0.71
CA ALA A 22 3.60 15.69 -2.02
C ALA A 22 2.78 16.99 -1.90
N GLU A 23 1.68 16.96 -1.15
CA GLU A 23 0.82 18.13 -0.88
C GLU A 23 1.56 19.25 -0.14
N SER A 24 2.47 18.90 0.77
CA SER A 24 3.25 19.87 1.55
C SER A 24 4.48 20.41 0.81
N GLY A 25 4.75 19.96 -0.43
CA GLY A 25 5.90 20.43 -1.22
C GLY A 25 7.26 19.86 -0.77
N GLU A 26 7.28 18.78 0.02
CA GLU A 26 8.48 18.12 0.55
C GLU A 26 9.19 17.30 -0.53
N THR A 27 9.64 17.97 -1.60
CA THR A 27 10.14 17.32 -2.83
C THR A 27 11.34 16.40 -2.60
N LYS A 28 12.19 16.68 -1.61
CA LYS A 28 13.32 15.80 -1.24
C LYS A 28 12.82 14.48 -0.66
N ALA A 29 11.81 14.51 0.22
CA ALA A 29 11.22 13.30 0.80
C ALA A 29 10.53 12.47 -0.29
N VAL A 30 9.71 13.11 -1.14
CA VAL A 30 9.04 12.45 -2.27
C VAL A 30 10.04 11.78 -3.22
N ARG A 31 11.16 12.45 -3.53
CA ARG A 31 12.24 11.84 -4.34
C ARG A 31 12.88 10.63 -3.65
N GLY A 32 13.05 10.70 -2.33
CA GLY A 32 13.53 9.57 -1.52
C GLY A 32 12.60 8.37 -1.56
N MET A 33 11.29 8.60 -1.66
CA MET A 33 10.25 7.57 -1.70
C MET A 33 10.01 6.97 -3.10
N ARG A 34 10.84 7.32 -4.10
CA ARG A 34 10.64 6.85 -5.49
C ARG A 34 10.66 5.33 -5.59
N SER A 35 11.45 4.65 -4.76
CA SER A 35 11.57 3.19 -4.80
C SER A 35 10.29 2.50 -4.29
N GLU A 36 9.66 3.08 -3.28
CA GLU A 36 8.43 2.64 -2.64
C GLU A 36 7.27 2.82 -3.62
N ALA A 37 7.18 3.99 -4.27
CA ALA A 37 6.20 4.24 -5.32
C ALA A 37 6.36 3.24 -6.48
N ALA A 38 7.59 3.01 -6.95
CA ALA A 38 7.84 2.03 -8.01
C ALA A 38 7.39 0.61 -7.63
N LYS A 39 7.66 0.17 -6.40
CA LYS A 39 7.22 -1.14 -5.89
C LYS A 39 5.70 -1.22 -5.79
N ALA A 40 5.05 -0.19 -5.27
CA ALA A 40 3.59 -0.16 -5.13
C ALA A 40 2.89 -0.26 -6.48
N PHE A 41 3.33 0.50 -7.48
CA PHE A 41 2.75 0.44 -8.83
C PHE A 41 3.05 -0.89 -9.53
N ALA A 42 4.26 -1.44 -9.38
CA ALA A 42 4.58 -2.77 -9.92
C ALA A 42 3.71 -3.87 -9.28
N ALA A 43 3.49 -3.81 -7.96
CA ALA A 43 2.62 -4.75 -7.25
C ALA A 43 1.16 -4.63 -7.69
N ALA A 44 0.66 -3.41 -7.90
CA ALA A 44 -0.69 -3.19 -8.43
C ALA A 44 -0.87 -3.80 -9.82
N ALA A 45 0.09 -3.62 -10.72
CA ALA A 45 0.08 -4.24 -12.05
C ALA A 45 0.16 -5.77 -11.98
N ALA A 46 1.02 -6.32 -11.12
CA ALA A 46 1.12 -7.77 -10.91
C ALA A 46 -0.19 -8.35 -10.37
N PHE A 47 -0.82 -7.67 -9.41
CA PHE A 47 -2.13 -8.08 -8.87
C PHE A 47 -3.21 -8.05 -9.95
N GLN A 48 -3.27 -6.99 -10.76
CA GLN A 48 -4.23 -6.90 -11.87
C GLN A 48 -4.09 -8.10 -12.83
N ALA A 49 -2.86 -8.49 -13.16
CA ALA A 49 -2.58 -9.60 -14.06
C ALA A 49 -3.10 -10.96 -13.55
N ILE A 50 -3.14 -11.17 -12.23
CA ILE A 50 -3.60 -12.43 -11.61
C ILE A 50 -5.03 -12.35 -11.06
N SER A 51 -5.62 -11.15 -10.96
CA SER A 51 -6.89 -10.92 -10.27
C SER A 51 -8.05 -11.78 -10.79
N ALA A 52 -8.06 -12.08 -12.09
CA ALA A 52 -9.07 -12.93 -12.73
C ALA A 52 -8.87 -14.42 -12.41
N THR A 53 -7.65 -14.85 -12.04
CA THR A 53 -7.30 -16.25 -11.77
C THR A 53 -7.44 -16.63 -10.31
N LEU A 54 -7.77 -15.67 -9.43
CA LEU A 54 -7.95 -15.92 -8.01
C LEU A 54 -9.18 -16.80 -7.75
N THR A 55 -9.03 -17.78 -6.86
CA THR A 55 -10.17 -18.50 -6.30
C THR A 55 -11.09 -17.57 -5.52
N GLU A 56 -12.31 -18.00 -5.21
CA GLU A 56 -13.26 -17.17 -4.47
C GLU A 56 -12.73 -16.79 -3.07
N GLU A 57 -12.12 -17.73 -2.36
CA GLU A 57 -11.50 -17.46 -1.05
C GLU A 57 -10.36 -16.45 -1.15
N GLN A 58 -9.50 -16.57 -2.18
CA GLN A 58 -8.41 -15.63 -2.42
C GLN A 58 -8.94 -14.24 -2.78
N ARG A 59 -9.99 -14.18 -3.60
CA ARG A 59 -10.67 -12.94 -3.98
C ARG A 59 -11.29 -12.25 -2.78
N ALA A 60 -11.94 -13.00 -1.88
CA ALA A 60 -12.51 -12.46 -0.65
C ALA A 60 -11.42 -11.84 0.25
N ILE A 61 -10.27 -12.52 0.41
CA ILE A 61 -9.13 -11.97 1.14
C ILE A 61 -8.61 -10.70 0.48
N ALA A 62 -8.37 -10.71 -0.83
CA ALA A 62 -7.83 -9.58 -1.55
C ALA A 62 -8.77 -8.36 -1.49
N SER A 63 -10.07 -8.56 -1.70
CA SER A 63 -11.09 -7.50 -1.61
C SER A 63 -11.16 -6.90 -0.20
N ARG A 64 -11.10 -7.73 0.85
CA ARG A 64 -11.09 -7.25 2.23
C ARG A 64 -9.86 -6.39 2.52
N VAL A 65 -8.66 -6.87 2.16
CA VAL A 65 -7.42 -6.11 2.36
C VAL A 65 -7.44 -4.80 1.56
N LEU A 66 -7.90 -4.83 0.32
CA LEU A 66 -8.01 -3.63 -0.51
C LEU A 66 -8.96 -2.59 0.11
N ALA A 67 -10.11 -3.02 0.63
CA ALA A 67 -11.04 -2.14 1.33
C ALA A 67 -10.44 -1.56 2.62
N GLU A 68 -9.77 -2.39 3.43
CA GLU A 68 -9.08 -1.97 4.66
C GLU A 68 -7.99 -0.91 4.36
N GLU A 69 -7.16 -1.14 3.34
CA GLU A 69 -6.09 -0.21 2.96
C GLU A 69 -6.61 1.09 2.34
N LEU A 70 -7.71 1.05 1.57
CA LEU A 70 -8.37 2.25 1.04
C LEU A 70 -9.01 3.08 2.17
N THR A 71 -9.65 2.43 3.13
CA THR A 71 -10.25 3.10 4.29
C THR A 71 -9.20 3.89 5.08
N LYS A 72 -8.01 3.30 5.28
CA LYS A 72 -6.87 3.99 5.93
C LYS A 72 -6.43 5.25 5.17
N GLN A 73 -6.64 5.30 3.86
CA GLN A 73 -6.31 6.42 2.99
C GLN A 73 -7.46 7.43 2.85
N GLY A 74 -8.60 7.18 3.49
CA GLY A 74 -9.78 8.05 3.44
C GLY A 74 -10.73 7.79 2.28
N PHE A 75 -10.68 6.59 1.68
CA PHE A 75 -11.56 6.14 0.60
C PHE A 75 -12.48 4.99 1.02
#